data_AF-A0A7G9S480-F1
#
_entry.id   AF-A0A7G9S480-F1
#
_cell.length_a   1.000
_cell.length_b   1.000
_cell.length_c   1.000
_cell.angle_alpha   90.00
_cell.angle_beta   90.00
_cell.angle_gamma   90.00
#
_symmetry.space_group_name_H-M   'P 1'
#
loop_
_entity.id
_entity.type
_entity.pdbx_description
1 polymer ?
#
loop_
_entity_poly.entity_id
_entity_poly.type
_entity_poly.pdbx_seq_one_letter_code
_entity_poly.pdbx_strand_id
1 'polypeptide(L)'
;MIDRIYCEDQTHWSDADYYALWRYFDRLAEYLGPTQAQAQLPERRSARIQARKTGVRDDEFATIDLARMPAESQRLLRAVLVSQQRYDLVLEKFPNLAALAQAVPEAEPRGFSQYPPAVQELLTPRD
;
A
#
# COMPACT_ATOMS: atom_id res chain seq x y z
N MET A 1 20.40 4.55 -3.15
CA MET A 1 20.28 5.39 -1.95
C MET A 1 19.25 6.48 -2.23
N ILE A 2 17.99 6.07 -2.48
CA ILE A 2 16.88 6.95 -2.93
C ILE A 2 15.77 6.98 -1.87
N ASP A 3 15.59 5.89 -1.11
CA ASP A 3 14.49 5.75 -0.14
C ASP A 3 14.42 6.83 0.95
N ARG A 4 15.54 7.47 1.32
CA ARG A 4 15.55 8.48 2.39
C ARG A 4 14.93 9.81 1.98
N ILE A 5 14.78 10.07 0.69
CA ILE A 5 14.25 11.34 0.16
C ILE A 5 12.80 11.57 0.63
N TYR A 6 12.03 10.49 0.84
CA TYR A 6 10.62 10.61 1.18
C TYR A 6 10.37 10.89 2.67
N CYS A 7 11.36 10.76 3.57
CA CYS A 7 11.11 10.91 5.02
C CYS A 7 10.84 12.37 5.46
N GLU A 8 11.39 13.36 4.76
CA GLU A 8 11.49 14.74 5.27
C GLU A 8 10.39 15.68 4.75
N ASP A 9 9.95 15.50 3.50
CA ASP A 9 8.88 16.33 2.91
C ASP A 9 7.85 15.49 2.17
N GLN A 10 6.65 15.42 2.78
CA GLN A 10 5.53 14.64 2.29
C GLN A 10 4.59 15.43 1.38
N THR A 11 4.77 16.76 1.29
CA THR A 11 3.90 17.64 0.50
C THR A 11 4.15 17.49 -1.01
N HIS A 12 5.34 17.04 -1.39
CA HIS A 12 5.76 16.84 -2.78
C HIS A 12 5.62 15.40 -3.28
N TRP A 13 5.07 14.49 -2.47
CA TRP A 13 4.80 13.13 -2.89
C TRP A 13 3.71 13.12 -3.98
N SER A 14 4.13 13.08 -5.25
CA SER A 14 3.26 13.27 -6.41
C SER A 14 3.45 12.20 -7.48
N ASP A 15 2.52 12.17 -8.44
CA ASP A 15 2.53 11.23 -9.58
C ASP A 15 3.77 11.33 -10.47
N ALA A 16 4.47 12.48 -10.48
CA ALA A 16 5.71 12.62 -11.24
C ALA A 16 6.78 11.60 -10.79
N ASP A 17 6.75 11.23 -9.51
CA ASP A 17 7.64 10.24 -8.89
C ASP A 17 6.91 8.93 -8.54
N TYR A 18 5.76 8.66 -9.15
CA TYR A 18 4.87 7.56 -8.80
C TYR A 18 5.60 6.23 -8.60
N TYR A 19 6.54 5.88 -9.50
CA TYR A 19 7.26 4.62 -9.42
C TYR A 19 8.25 4.55 -8.24
N ALA A 20 8.93 5.67 -7.95
CA ALA A 20 9.85 5.76 -6.82
C ALA A 20 9.08 5.74 -5.50
N LEU A 21 7.95 6.44 -5.43
CA LEU A 21 7.06 6.45 -4.29
C LEU A 21 6.42 5.07 -4.05
N TRP A 22 5.98 4.39 -5.11
CA TRP A 22 5.49 3.01 -5.02
C TRP A 22 6.55 2.08 -4.45
N ARG A 23 7.79 2.13 -4.98
CA ARG A 23 8.91 1.31 -4.45
C ARG A 23 9.22 1.61 -2.99
N TYR A 24 9.10 2.87 -2.59
CA TYR A 24 9.29 3.29 -1.20
C TYR A 24 8.22 2.67 -0.29
N PHE A 25 6.94 2.81 -0.64
CA PHE A 25 5.84 2.21 0.13
C PHE A 25 5.88 0.68 0.13
N ASP A 26 6.21 0.05 -1.00
CA ASP A 26 6.32 -1.40 -1.11
C ASP A 26 7.40 -1.93 -0.16
N ARG A 27 8.54 -1.23 -0.14
CA ARG A 27 9.62 -1.53 0.79
C ARG A 27 9.17 -1.30 2.23
N LEU A 28 8.52 -0.18 2.57
CA LEU A 28 8.01 0.05 3.92
C LEU A 28 7.09 -1.08 4.38
N ALA A 29 6.10 -1.44 3.56
CA ALA A 29 5.16 -2.52 3.85
C ALA A 29 5.89 -3.86 4.10
N GLU A 30 6.99 -4.13 3.40
CA GLU A 30 7.82 -5.32 3.64
C GLU A 30 8.37 -5.39 5.09
N TYR A 31 8.60 -4.27 5.78
CA TYR A 31 9.15 -4.27 7.15
C TYR A 31 8.07 -4.23 8.25
N LEU A 32 6.79 -4.13 7.88
CA LEU A 32 5.70 -3.95 8.85
C LEU A 32 5.55 -5.17 9.79
N GLY A 33 5.67 -6.36 9.22
CA GLY A 33 5.43 -7.62 9.93
C GLY A 33 5.05 -8.78 9.02
N PRO A 34 4.84 -9.97 9.60
CA PRO A 34 4.38 -11.13 8.87
C PRO A 34 2.99 -10.91 8.28
N THR A 35 2.75 -11.42 7.07
CA THR A 35 1.39 -11.58 6.55
C THR A 35 0.65 -12.66 7.36
N GLN A 36 -0.68 -12.72 7.24
CA GLN A 36 -1.49 -13.74 7.94
C GLN A 36 -1.00 -15.17 7.65
N ALA A 37 -0.67 -15.48 6.40
CA ALA A 37 -0.14 -16.78 6.01
C ALA A 37 1.23 -17.09 6.63
N GLN A 38 2.07 -16.07 6.82
CA GLN A 38 3.37 -16.21 7.47
C GLN A 38 3.23 -16.39 8.99
N ALA A 39 2.26 -15.70 9.61
CA ALA A 39 1.96 -15.84 11.04
C ALA A 39 1.42 -17.24 11.39
N GLN A 40 0.68 -17.88 10.47
CA GLN A 40 0.16 -19.24 10.64
C GLN A 40 1.25 -20.33 10.55
N LEU A 41 2.38 -20.05 9.89
CA LEU A 41 3.45 -21.03 9.63
C LEU A 41 4.83 -20.46 9.98
N PRO A 42 5.07 -20.11 11.26
CA PRO A 42 6.25 -19.36 11.71
C PRO A 42 7.57 -20.11 11.50
N GLU A 43 7.53 -21.44 11.43
CA GLU A 43 8.70 -22.28 11.19
C GLU A 43 9.23 -22.23 9.76
N ARG A 44 8.42 -21.75 8.79
CA ARG A 44 8.84 -21.65 7.38
C ARG A 44 9.93 -20.61 7.20
N ARG A 45 10.82 -20.86 6.23
CA ARG A 45 11.95 -19.97 5.90
C ARG A 45 11.49 -18.53 5.64
N SER A 46 10.39 -18.34 4.93
CA SER A 46 9.83 -17.01 4.65
C SER A 46 9.43 -16.25 5.92
N ALA A 47 8.74 -16.91 6.85
CA ALA A 47 8.35 -16.30 8.13
C ALA A 47 9.57 -15.95 8.98
N ARG A 48 10.60 -16.81 9.01
CA ARG A 48 11.87 -16.52 9.72
C ARG A 48 12.63 -15.34 9.12
N ILE A 49 12.66 -15.22 7.79
CA ILE A 49 13.26 -14.06 7.12
C ILE A 49 12.48 -12.80 7.47
N GLN A 50 11.16 -12.87 7.43
CA GLN A 50 10.30 -11.74 7.73
C GLN A 50 10.46 -11.26 9.18
N ALA A 51 10.51 -12.17 10.14
CA ALA A 51 10.70 -11.85 11.56
C ALA A 51 11.98 -11.04 11.83
N ARG A 52 13.03 -11.20 11.01
CA ARG A 52 14.27 -10.41 11.12
C ARG A 52 14.13 -8.98 10.61
N LYS A 53 13.14 -8.72 9.76
CA LYS A 53 12.86 -7.41 9.15
C LYS A 53 11.78 -6.66 9.93
N THR A 54 10.83 -7.37 10.52
CA THR A 54 9.71 -6.78 11.25
C THR A 54 10.18 -5.69 12.21
N GLY A 55 9.62 -4.49 12.05
CA GLY A 55 9.84 -3.37 12.96
C GLY A 55 11.01 -2.44 12.64
N VAL A 56 11.90 -2.82 11.72
CA VAL A 56 13.11 -2.01 11.41
C VAL A 56 12.79 -0.61 10.87
N ARG A 57 11.60 -0.43 10.29
CA ARG A 57 11.14 0.85 9.72
C ARG A 57 9.86 1.37 10.37
N ASP A 58 9.57 0.96 11.61
CA ASP A 58 8.37 1.43 12.32
C ASP A 58 8.38 2.93 12.54
N ASP A 59 9.56 3.50 12.83
CA ASP A 59 9.72 4.95 12.98
C ASP A 59 9.28 5.69 11.69
N GLU A 60 9.61 5.15 10.51
CA GLU A 60 9.18 5.75 9.24
C GLU A 60 7.65 5.78 9.13
N PHE A 61 6.95 4.68 9.46
CA PHE A 61 5.48 4.65 9.49
C PHE A 61 4.89 5.61 10.52
N ALA A 62 5.51 5.74 11.69
CA ALA A 62 5.07 6.65 12.74
C ALA A 62 5.23 8.14 12.32
N THR A 63 6.17 8.45 11.43
CA THR A 63 6.37 9.81 10.90
C THR A 63 5.47 10.18 9.71
N ILE A 64 4.74 9.22 9.13
CA ILE A 64 3.81 9.52 8.03
C ILE A 64 2.68 10.41 8.56
N ASP A 65 2.51 11.57 7.92
CA ASP A 65 1.47 12.54 8.19
C ASP A 65 0.52 12.60 6.99
N LEU A 66 -0.59 11.87 7.11
CA LEU A 66 -1.62 11.81 6.07
C LEU A 66 -2.18 13.20 5.71
N ALA A 67 -2.23 14.15 6.66
CA ALA A 67 -2.78 15.48 6.39
C ALA A 67 -1.89 16.30 5.45
N ARG A 68 -0.58 16.00 5.42
CA ARG A 68 0.40 16.67 4.54
C ARG A 68 0.60 15.95 3.22
N MET A 69 0.15 14.69 3.13
CA MET A 69 0.31 13.87 1.95
C MET A 69 -0.81 14.12 0.93
N PRO A 70 -0.50 14.29 -0.37
CA PRO A 70 -1.50 14.36 -1.43
C PRO A 70 -2.42 13.13 -1.46
N ALA A 71 -3.69 13.32 -1.84
CA ALA A 71 -4.70 12.24 -1.81
C ALA A 71 -4.33 11.04 -2.71
N GLU A 72 -3.64 11.27 -3.82
CA GLU A 72 -3.13 10.23 -4.72
C GLU A 72 -2.08 9.34 -4.04
N SER A 73 -1.17 9.95 -3.30
CA SER A 73 -0.16 9.25 -2.51
C SER A 73 -0.76 8.47 -1.36
N GLN A 74 -1.81 8.99 -0.71
CA GLN A 74 -2.58 8.24 0.29
C GLN A 74 -3.27 7.01 -0.33
N ARG A 75 -3.87 7.17 -1.51
CA ARG A 75 -4.44 6.06 -2.29
C ARG A 75 -3.39 5.01 -2.63
N LEU A 76 -2.21 5.44 -3.08
CA LEU A 76 -1.11 4.54 -3.42
C LEU A 76 -0.61 3.77 -2.19
N LEU A 77 -0.40 4.45 -1.05
CA LEU A 77 -0.01 3.81 0.20
C LEU A 77 -1.04 2.73 0.61
N ARG A 78 -2.33 3.07 0.58
CA ARG A 78 -3.41 2.10 0.85
C ARG A 78 -3.36 0.91 -0.11
N ALA A 79 -3.24 1.17 -1.42
CA ALA A 79 -3.20 0.11 -2.43
C ALA A 79 -2.01 -0.85 -2.23
N VAL A 80 -0.84 -0.31 -1.91
CA VAL A 80 0.36 -1.10 -1.60
C VAL A 80 0.13 -1.97 -0.37
N LEU A 81 -0.36 -1.40 0.73
CA LEU A 81 -0.63 -2.12 1.97
C LEU A 81 -1.66 -3.26 1.79
N VAL A 82 -2.69 -3.03 0.98
CA VAL A 82 -3.68 -4.05 0.62
C VAL A 82 -3.04 -5.16 -0.22
N SER A 83 -2.28 -4.80 -1.27
CA SER A 83 -1.60 -5.79 -2.13
C SER A 83 -0.60 -6.66 -1.36
N GLN A 84 0.02 -6.09 -0.33
CA GLN A 84 0.99 -6.76 0.55
C GLN A 84 0.32 -7.52 1.70
N GLN A 85 -1.02 -7.58 1.75
CA GLN A 85 -1.81 -8.24 2.80
C GLN A 85 -1.44 -7.78 4.22
N ARG A 86 -1.22 -6.47 4.36
CA ARG A 86 -0.69 -5.83 5.58
C ARG A 86 -1.50 -4.61 6.01
N TYR A 87 -2.61 -4.35 5.33
CA TYR A 87 -3.47 -3.20 5.60
C TYR A 87 -4.02 -3.20 7.03
N ASP A 88 -4.64 -4.30 7.47
CA ASP A 88 -5.21 -4.36 8.82
C ASP A 88 -4.12 -4.25 9.89
N LEU A 89 -2.99 -4.90 9.67
CA LEU A 89 -1.83 -4.84 10.57
C LEU A 89 -1.29 -3.41 10.70
N VAL A 90 -1.27 -2.61 9.63
CA VAL A 90 -0.78 -1.23 9.72
C VAL A 90 -1.73 -0.37 10.53
N LEU A 91 -3.05 -0.57 10.38
CA LEU A 91 -4.05 0.22 11.09
C LEU A 91 -4.09 -0.12 12.59
N GLU A 92 -3.84 -1.38 12.94
CA GLU A 92 -3.71 -1.81 14.33
C GLU A 92 -2.46 -1.19 14.99
N LYS A 93 -1.35 -1.15 14.25
CA LYS A 93 -0.04 -0.76 14.79
C LYS A 93 0.21 0.75 14.80
N PHE A 94 -0.35 1.48 13.85
CA PHE A 94 -0.06 2.90 13.61
C PHE A 94 -1.34 3.75 13.61
N PRO A 95 -1.75 4.29 14.78
CA PRO A 95 -2.96 5.09 14.89
C PRO A 95 -2.97 6.35 14.01
N ASN A 96 -1.80 6.92 13.69
CA ASN A 96 -1.67 8.06 12.76
C ASN A 96 -2.17 7.73 11.35
N LEU A 97 -2.26 6.44 11.02
CA LEU A 97 -2.71 5.94 9.72
C LEU A 97 -4.19 5.55 9.69
N ALA A 98 -4.92 5.69 10.80
CA ALA A 98 -6.34 5.34 10.88
C ALA A 98 -7.19 6.05 9.82
N ALA A 99 -6.81 7.28 9.41
CA ALA A 99 -7.53 8.01 8.38
C ALA A 99 -7.43 7.38 6.98
N LEU A 100 -6.49 6.43 6.72
CA LEU A 100 -6.48 5.65 5.48
C LEU A 100 -7.77 4.84 5.29
N ALA A 101 -8.45 4.46 6.38
CA ALA A 101 -9.74 3.78 6.33
C ALA A 101 -10.87 4.66 5.78
N GLN A 102 -10.73 5.98 5.90
CA GLN A 102 -11.73 6.96 5.48
C GLN A 102 -11.34 7.67 4.17
N ALA A 103 -10.05 7.66 3.81
CA ALA A 103 -9.46 8.53 2.79
C ALA A 103 -9.88 8.26 1.34
N VAL A 104 -10.67 7.21 1.05
CA VAL A 104 -11.02 6.88 -0.33
C VAL A 104 -12.44 6.30 -0.41
N PRO A 105 -13.44 7.05 -0.91
CA PRO A 105 -14.60 6.40 -1.49
C PRO A 105 -14.08 5.52 -2.64
N GLU A 106 -14.48 4.24 -2.66
CA GLU A 106 -14.23 3.36 -3.80
C GLU A 106 -14.57 4.17 -5.06
N ALA A 107 -13.56 4.45 -5.89
CA ALA A 107 -13.89 4.84 -7.26
C ALA A 107 -14.73 3.67 -7.75
N GLU A 108 -16.02 3.93 -8.02
CA GLU A 108 -16.91 2.89 -8.53
C GLU A 108 -16.15 2.11 -9.59
N PRO A 109 -16.17 0.77 -9.56
CA PRO A 109 -15.57 0.00 -10.61
C PRO A 109 -16.13 0.56 -11.91
N ARG A 110 -15.31 1.30 -12.65
CA ARG A 110 -15.69 1.85 -13.94
C ARG A 110 -16.08 0.61 -14.72
N GLY A 111 -17.37 0.43 -14.94
CA GLY A 111 -17.90 -0.76 -15.60
C GLY A 111 -17.19 -0.97 -16.94
N PHE A 112 -17.45 -2.10 -17.58
CA PHE A 112 -16.81 -2.44 -18.86
C PHE A 112 -16.98 -1.36 -19.94
N SER A 113 -17.88 -0.38 -19.73
CA SER A 113 -18.04 0.90 -20.41
C SER A 113 -16.75 1.67 -20.72
N GLN A 114 -15.68 1.48 -19.93
CA GLN A 114 -14.38 2.13 -20.17
C GLN A 114 -13.53 1.45 -21.26
N TYR A 115 -13.86 0.21 -21.61
CA TYR A 115 -13.16 -0.51 -22.67
C TYR A 115 -13.75 -0.15 -24.03
N PRO A 116 -12.96 -0.18 -25.12
CA PRO A 116 -13.49 -0.04 -26.47
C PRO A 116 -14.59 -1.08 -26.75
N PRO A 117 -15.58 -0.78 -27.61
CA PRO A 117 -16.70 -1.68 -27.89
C PRO A 117 -16.28 -3.11 -28.24
N ALA A 118 -15.17 -3.26 -28.98
CA ALA A 118 -14.60 -4.54 -29.37
C ALA A 118 -14.17 -5.42 -28.18
N VAL A 119 -13.76 -4.82 -27.05
CA VAL A 119 -13.38 -5.54 -25.83
C VAL A 119 -14.61 -5.85 -24.98
N GLN A 120 -15.64 -5.01 -25.04
CA GLN A 120 -16.91 -5.25 -24.34
C GLN A 120 -17.62 -6.49 -24.92
N GLU A 121 -17.66 -6.64 -26.24
CA GLU A 121 -18.27 -7.80 -26.92
C GLU A 121 -17.63 -9.15 -26.56
N LEU A 122 -16.36 -9.17 -26.17
CA LEU A 122 -15.64 -10.37 -25.74
C LEU A 122 -15.93 -10.78 -24.29
N LEU A 123 -16.44 -9.84 -23.49
CA LEU A 123 -16.69 -10.02 -22.06
C LEU A 123 -18.16 -10.30 -21.75
N THR A 124 -19.06 -10.05 -22.70
CA THR A 124 -20.47 -10.43 -22.59
C THR A 124 -20.63 -11.92 -22.90
N PRO A 125 -21.17 -12.77 -21.99
CA PRO A 125 -21.44 -14.16 -22.30
C PRO A 125 -22.46 -14.22 -23.45
N ARG A 126 -22.11 -14.97 -24.50
CA ARG A 126 -23.05 -15.30 -25.58
C ARG A 126 -23.96 -16.41 -25.07
N ASP A 127 -25.26 -16.11 -24.98
CA ASP A 127 -26.32 -17.10 -24.74
C ASP A 127 -26.33 -18.19 -25.83
#